data_AF-A0A834U4F0-F1
#
_entry.id   AF-A0A834U4F0-F1
#
_cell.length_a   1.000
_cell.length_b   1.000
_cell.length_c   1.000
_cell.angle_alpha   90.00
_cell.angle_beta   90.00
_cell.angle_gamma   90.00
#
_symmetry.space_group_name_H-M   'P 1'
#
loop_
_entity.id
_entity.type
_entity.pdbx_description
1 polymer ?
#
loop_
_entity_poly.entity_id
_entity_poly.type
_entity_poly.pdbx_seq_one_letter_code
_entity_poly.pdbx_strand_id
1 'polypeptide(L)'
;MTSRSRGRPRKSNTARNKRIDAALDAMRPYGFDEALVRQTVDELLDVYDGEWFFIEDVSYRILVDTMLDKQQISSEEKVNSNIDLI
;
A
#
# COMPACT_ATOMS: atom_id res chain seq x y z
N MET A 1 -20.86 -41.88 12.02
CA MET A 1 -19.84 -40.85 12.24
C MET A 1 -19.61 -40.14 10.92
N THR A 2 -20.22 -38.97 10.70
CA THR A 2 -20.14 -38.26 9.41
C THR A 2 -18.98 -37.26 9.44
N SER A 3 -18.09 -37.38 8.46
CA SER A 3 -16.91 -36.54 8.33
C SER A 3 -17.30 -35.08 8.15
N ARG A 4 -16.95 -34.22 9.11
CA ARG A 4 -17.03 -32.75 8.97
C ARG A 4 -15.95 -32.34 7.97
N SER A 5 -16.30 -32.29 6.69
CA SER A 5 -15.56 -31.51 5.70
C SER A 5 -15.64 -30.05 6.14
N ARG A 6 -14.64 -29.60 6.91
CA ARG A 6 -14.42 -28.19 7.16
C ARG A 6 -14.10 -27.56 5.81
N GLY A 7 -15.10 -27.01 5.16
CA GLY A 7 -14.92 -26.19 3.97
C GLY A 7 -13.86 -25.15 4.28
N ARG A 8 -12.74 -25.22 3.58
CA ARG A 8 -11.69 -24.21 3.58
C ARG A 8 -12.38 -22.87 3.27
N PRO A 9 -12.45 -21.91 4.20
CA PRO A 9 -13.15 -20.66 3.93
C PRO A 9 -12.50 -20.00 2.71
N ARG A 10 -13.34 -19.52 1.79
CA ARG A 10 -12.96 -18.90 0.53
C ARG A 10 -12.00 -17.75 0.84
N LYS A 11 -10.72 -18.00 0.64
CA LYS A 11 -9.62 -17.06 0.86
C LYS A 11 -9.55 -16.14 -0.36
N SER A 12 -10.33 -15.05 -0.36
CA SER A 12 -10.10 -13.98 -1.34
C SER A 12 -10.16 -12.59 -0.74
N ASN A 13 -11.17 -12.25 0.07
CA ASN A 13 -11.27 -10.89 0.63
C ASN A 13 -10.69 -10.70 2.04
N THR A 14 -10.87 -11.66 2.96
CA THR A 14 -10.37 -11.50 4.34
C THR A 14 -8.85 -11.45 4.42
N ALA A 15 -8.15 -12.13 3.50
CA ALA A 15 -6.69 -12.10 3.45
C ALA A 15 -6.16 -10.75 2.94
N ARG A 16 -6.83 -10.13 1.95
CA ARG A 16 -6.46 -8.82 1.42
C ARG A 16 -6.57 -7.74 2.50
N ASN A 17 -7.67 -7.72 3.26
CA ASN A 17 -7.88 -6.75 4.33
C ASN A 17 -6.78 -6.83 5.39
N LYS A 18 -6.42 -8.05 5.83
CA LYS A 18 -5.35 -8.26 6.82
C LYS A 18 -3.97 -7.78 6.34
N ARG A 19 -3.70 -7.89 5.05
CA ARG A 19 -2.41 -7.45 4.49
C ARG A 19 -2.33 -5.93 4.33
N ILE A 20 -3.45 -5.28 4.00
CA ILE A 20 -3.56 -3.82 4.05
C ILE A 20 -3.36 -3.35 5.50
N ASP A 21 -4.03 -3.97 6.47
CA ASP A 21 -3.87 -3.62 7.88
C ASP A 21 -2.41 -3.79 8.34
N ALA A 22 -1.73 -4.85 7.90
CA ALA A 22 -0.30 -5.06 8.18
C ALA A 22 0.59 -3.98 7.53
N ALA A 23 0.30 -3.57 6.30
CA ALA A 23 1.01 -2.48 5.64
C ALA A 23 0.78 -1.15 6.38
N LEU A 24 -0.44 -0.88 6.85
CA LEU A 24 -0.76 0.30 7.66
C LEU A 24 0.03 0.28 8.98
N ASP A 25 0.05 -0.84 9.69
CA ASP A 25 0.81 -0.98 10.93
C ASP A 25 2.33 -0.81 10.73
N ALA A 26 2.87 -1.29 9.60
CA ALA A 26 4.28 -1.06 9.24
C ALA A 26 4.59 0.40 8.91
N MET A 27 3.63 1.13 8.34
CA MET A 27 3.80 2.53 7.91
C MET A 27 3.46 3.56 9.02
N ARG A 28 2.70 3.17 10.04
CA ARG A 28 2.36 4.01 11.21
C ARG A 28 3.57 4.68 11.88
N PRO A 29 4.69 3.98 12.15
CA PRO A 29 5.88 4.59 12.75
C PRO A 29 6.50 5.72 11.92
N TYR A 30 6.29 5.69 10.59
CA TYR A 30 6.79 6.71 9.67
C TYR A 30 5.85 7.92 9.55
N GLY A 31 4.63 7.84 10.10
CA GLY A 31 3.67 8.95 10.09
C GLY A 31 2.98 9.19 8.74
N PHE A 32 2.96 8.19 7.84
CA PHE A 32 2.23 8.31 6.57
C PHE A 32 0.72 8.23 6.78
N ASP A 33 -0.03 8.96 5.95
CA ASP A 33 -1.49 8.90 5.93
C ASP A 33 -1.99 7.54 5.42
N GLU A 34 -2.96 6.96 6.11
CA GLU A 34 -3.49 5.63 5.80
C GLU A 34 -4.10 5.58 4.39
N ALA A 35 -4.66 6.70 3.91
CA ALA A 35 -5.19 6.82 2.55
C ALA A 35 -4.08 6.70 1.49
N LEU A 36 -2.95 7.38 1.70
CA LEU A 36 -1.78 7.31 0.82
C LEU A 36 -1.19 5.88 0.79
N VAL A 37 -1.19 5.21 1.94
CA VAL A 37 -0.76 3.80 2.07
C VAL A 37 -1.62 2.88 1.26
N ARG A 38 -2.95 2.97 1.40
CA ARG A 38 -3.87 2.15 0.61
C ARG A 38 -3.71 2.37 -0.89
N GLN A 39 -3.64 3.62 -1.33
CA GLN A 39 -3.49 3.94 -2.74
C GLN A 39 -2.19 3.36 -3.32
N THR A 40 -1.07 3.52 -2.61
CA THR A 40 0.23 3.04 -3.09
C THR A 40 0.31 1.51 -3.07
N VAL A 41 -0.32 0.86 -2.09
CA VAL A 41 -0.47 -0.60 -2.08
C VAL A 41 -1.30 -1.10 -3.27
N ASP A 42 -2.43 -0.45 -3.57
CA ASP A 42 -3.27 -0.82 -4.72
C ASP A 42 -2.51 -0.66 -6.05
N GLU A 43 -1.76 0.44 -6.23
CA GLU A 43 -0.91 0.63 -7.41
C GLU A 43 0.19 -0.42 -7.53
N LEU A 44 0.85 -0.77 -6.43
CA LEU A 44 1.85 -1.84 -6.42
C LEU A 44 1.22 -3.20 -6.75
N LEU A 45 0.02 -3.46 -6.24
CA LEU A 45 -0.71 -4.68 -6.58
C LEU A 45 -1.10 -4.72 -8.05
N ASP A 46 -1.46 -3.59 -8.66
CA ASP A 46 -1.73 -3.53 -10.10
C ASP A 46 -0.46 -3.83 -10.93
N VAL A 47 0.71 -3.34 -10.50
CA VAL A 47 2.00 -3.63 -11.18
C VAL A 47 2.42 -5.09 -11.02
N TYR A 48 2.11 -5.71 -9.89
CA TYR A 48 2.50 -7.10 -9.58
C TYR A 48 1.36 -8.12 -9.77
N ASP A 49 0.31 -7.80 -10.55
CA ASP A 49 -0.85 -8.68 -10.81
C ASP A 49 -1.52 -9.26 -9.54
N GLY A 50 -1.50 -8.49 -8.44
CA GLY A 50 -2.06 -8.87 -7.15
C GLY A 50 -1.14 -9.76 -6.29
N GLU A 51 0.13 -9.93 -6.68
CA GLU A 51 1.11 -10.69 -5.93
C GLU A 51 1.69 -9.90 -4.76
N TRP A 52 1.16 -10.17 -3.57
CA TRP A 52 1.62 -9.58 -2.31
C TRP A 52 3.01 -10.07 -1.88
N PHE A 53 3.48 -11.20 -2.43
CA PHE A 53 4.75 -11.81 -2.04
C PHE A 53 5.91 -10.83 -2.21
N PHE A 54 5.95 -10.07 -3.30
CA PHE A 54 6.99 -9.07 -3.55
C PHE A 54 6.96 -7.90 -2.56
N ILE A 55 5.78 -7.55 -2.04
CA ILE A 55 5.62 -6.46 -1.07
C ILE A 55 6.05 -6.93 0.33
N GLU A 56 5.67 -8.16 0.70
CA GLU A 56 6.02 -8.77 2.00
C GLU A 56 7.51 -9.16 2.08
N ASP A 57 8.09 -9.69 1.00
CA ASP A 57 9.47 -10.22 0.97
C ASP A 57 10.52 -9.12 1.16
N VAL A 58 10.24 -7.90 0.69
CA VAL A 58 11.11 -6.73 0.86
C VAL A 58 10.71 -5.88 2.08
N SER A 59 9.95 -6.44 3.04
CA SER A 59 9.53 -5.74 4.28
C SER A 59 8.90 -4.36 4.03
N TYR A 60 8.06 -4.23 3.00
CA TYR A 60 7.43 -2.95 2.63
C TYR A 60 8.41 -1.83 2.24
N ARG A 61 9.70 -2.11 1.99
CA ARG A 61 10.66 -1.08 1.55
C ARG A 61 10.23 -0.44 0.22
N ILE A 62 9.77 -1.23 -0.73
CA ILE A 62 9.22 -0.75 -2.01
C ILE A 62 8.05 0.21 -1.77
N LEU A 63 7.21 -0.06 -0.77
CA LEU A 63 6.09 0.82 -0.42
C LEU A 63 6.58 2.17 0.11
N VAL A 64 7.59 2.17 0.99
CA VAL A 64 8.22 3.40 1.51
C VAL A 64 8.92 4.17 0.39
N ASP A 65 9.70 3.50 -0.46
CA ASP A 65 10.44 4.11 -1.56
C ASP A 65 9.47 4.78 -2.55
N THR A 66 8.40 4.07 -2.95
CA THR A 66 7.38 4.62 -3.87
C THR A 66 6.65 5.82 -3.26
N MET A 67 6.41 5.81 -1.94
CA MET A 67 5.83 6.96 -1.25
C MET A 67 6.76 8.16 -1.18
N LEU A 68 8.04 7.95 -0.91
CA LEU A 68 9.04 9.01 -0.90
C LEU A 68 9.17 9.65 -2.27
N ASP A 69 9.22 8.84 -3.34
CA ASP A 69 9.24 9.32 -4.72
C ASP A 69 8.01 10.19 -5.03
N LYS A 70 6.81 9.72 -4.67
CA LYS A 70 5.56 10.49 -4.83
C LYS A 70 5.56 11.81 -4.04
N GLN A 71 6.08 11.81 -2.82
CA GLN A 71 6.17 13.02 -2.01
C GLN A 71 7.18 14.01 -2.58
N GLN A 72 8.30 13.54 -3.13
CA GLN A 72 9.30 14.39 -3.77
C GLN A 72 8.71 15.08 -5.01
N ILE A 73 7.90 14.37 -5.80
CA ILE A 73 7.17 14.93 -6.94
C ILE A 73 6.10 15.94 -6.48
N SER A 74 5.37 15.64 -5.40
CA SER A 74 4.34 16.53 -4.84
C SER A 74 4.90 17.84 -4.24
N SER A 75 6.17 17.88 -3.83
CA SER A 75 6.82 19.12 -3.39
C SER A 75 7.23 20.02 -4.56
N GLU A 76 7.32 19.51 -5.77
CA GLU A 76 7.72 20.28 -6.96
C GLU A 76 6.54 20.98 -7.66
N GLU A 77 5.30 20.49 -7.51
CA GLU A 77 4.13 21.16 -8.13
C GLU A 77 3.50 22.29 -7.31
N LYS A 78 3.88 22.51 -6.05
CA LYS A 78 3.34 23.63 -5.23
C LYS A 78 4.16 24.92 -5.27
N VAL A 79 5.27 24.97 -6.01
CA VAL A 79 6.14 26.17 -6.05
C VAL A 79 5.85 27.08 -7.26
N ASN A 80 5.12 26.61 -8.28
CA ASN A 80 4.99 27.34 -9.54
C ASN A 80 3.73 28.20 -9.73
N SER A 81 2.87 28.40 -8.73
CA SER A 81 1.69 29.28 -8.87
C SER A 81 1.83 30.67 -8.23
N ASN A 82 3.04 31.11 -7.87
CA ASN A 82 3.28 32.41 -7.21
C ASN A 82 4.32 33.31 -7.92
N ILE A 83 4.63 33.07 -9.20
CA ILE A 83 5.51 33.95 -9.98
C ILE A 83 4.73 34.44 -11.21
N ASP A 84 3.69 35.25 -11.00
CA ASP A 84 3.03 36.04 -12.06
C ASP A 84 2.55 37.40 -11.49
N LEU A 85 3.29 37.96 -10.53
CA LEU A 85 3.01 39.30 -9.99
C LEU A 85 4.28 40.12 -9.74
N ILE A 86 5.04 40.40 -10.79
CA ILE A 86 5.91 41.59 -10.91
C ILE A 86 5.84 42.11 -12.35
#